data_AF-A0A556PWV4-F1
#
_entry.id   AF-A0A556PWV4-F1
#
_cell.length_a   1.000
_cell.length_b   1.000
_cell.length_c   1.000
_cell.angle_alpha   90.00
_cell.angle_beta   90.00
_cell.angle_gamma   90.00
#
_symmetry.space_group_name_H-M   'P 1'
#
loop_
_entity.id
_entity.type
_entity.pdbx_description
1 polymer ?
#
loop_
_entity_poly.entity_id
_entity_poly.type
_entity_poly.pdbx_seq_one_letter_code
_entity_poly.pdbx_strand_id
1 'polypeptide(L)'
;MKSRSVWSITFIVLGLLFFALNWILKGYSELIVFIGAIFILLGAIFSFIAIFKNEIGRMKFISLVSFFIILFLITWFEPSQFLRIVTWLKNIV
;
A
#
# COMPACT_ATOMS: atom_id res chain seq x y z
N MET A 1 -17.27 -15.76 -2.52
CA MET A 1 -16.05 -14.92 -2.57
C MET A 1 -15.27 -15.17 -1.29
N LYS A 2 -14.02 -15.63 -1.36
CA LYS A 2 -13.25 -15.92 -0.13
C LYS A 2 -12.83 -14.60 0.53
N SER A 3 -13.04 -14.52 1.84
CA SER A 3 -12.91 -13.31 2.67
C SER A 3 -11.54 -12.61 2.51
N ARG A 4 -10.45 -13.35 2.31
CA ARG A 4 -9.08 -12.81 2.26
C ARG A 4 -8.79 -11.92 1.04
N SER A 5 -9.35 -12.26 -0.12
CA SER A 5 -9.19 -11.44 -1.33
C SER A 5 -9.92 -10.10 -1.21
N VAL A 6 -11.00 -10.03 -0.43
CA VAL A 6 -11.71 -8.77 -0.16
C VAL A 6 -10.89 -7.89 0.78
N TRP A 7 -10.38 -8.47 1.88
CA TRP A 7 -9.51 -7.74 2.81
C TRP A 7 -8.28 -7.13 2.15
N SER A 8 -7.64 -7.88 1.24
CA SER A 8 -6.50 -7.36 0.47
C SER A 8 -6.86 -6.11 -0.33
N ILE A 9 -7.97 -6.12 -1.06
CA ILE A 9 -8.44 -4.97 -1.84
C ILE A 9 -8.76 -3.80 -0.91
N THR A 10 -9.47 -4.05 0.20
CA THR A 10 -9.80 -3.01 1.18
C THR A 10 -8.54 -2.31 1.70
N PHE A 11 -7.51 -3.07 2.06
CA PHE A 11 -6.26 -2.52 2.54
C PHE A 11 -5.49 -1.72 1.46
N ILE A 12 -5.49 -2.19 0.21
CA ILE A 12 -4.90 -1.45 -0.91
C ILE A 12 -5.63 -0.11 -1.13
N VAL A 13 -6.97 -0.12 -1.12
CA VAL A 13 -7.80 1.08 -1.28
C VAL A 13 -7.60 2.05 -0.13
N LEU A 14 -7.56 1.56 1.11
CA LEU A 14 -7.27 2.40 2.28
C LEU A 14 -5.87 3.02 2.18
N GLY A 15 -4.86 2.25 1.80
CA GLY A 15 -3.51 2.77 1.60
C GLY A 15 -3.46 3.89 0.57
N LEU A 16 -4.10 3.71 -0.59
CA LEU A 16 -4.25 4.75 -1.62
C LEU A 16 -4.97 6.00 -1.10
N LEU A 17 -6.01 5.85 -0.28
CA LEU A 17 -6.71 6.96 0.35
C LEU A 17 -5.78 7.79 1.26
N PHE A 18 -4.92 7.14 2.04
CA PHE A 18 -3.92 7.85 2.86
C PHE A 18 -2.93 8.65 2.00
N PHE A 19 -2.46 8.09 0.88
CA PHE A 19 -1.60 8.82 -0.05
C PHE A 19 -2.33 10.01 -0.70
N ALA A 20 -3.59 9.83 -1.12
CA ALA A 20 -4.41 10.91 -1.67
C ALA A 20 -4.67 12.01 -0.64
N LEU A 21 -4.93 11.65 0.63
CA LEU A 21 -5.08 12.61 1.72
C LEU A 21 -3.78 13.40 1.96
N ASN A 22 -2.62 12.73 1.94
CA ASN A 22 -1.33 13.42 2.05
C ASN A 22 -1.10 14.41 0.91
N TRP A 23 -1.58 14.11 -0.31
CA TRP A 23 -1.48 15.02 -1.45
C TRP A 23 -2.39 16.26 -1.30
N ILE A 24 -3.60 16.08 -0.77
CA ILE A 24 -4.57 17.17 -0.59
C ILE A 24 -4.16 18.10 0.56
N LEU A 25 -3.51 17.55 1.59
CA LEU A 25 -2.94 18.32 2.68
C LEU A 25 -1.73 19.12 2.14
N LYS A 26 -1.83 20.45 2.14
CA LYS A 26 -0.73 21.35 1.72
C LYS A 26 0.59 21.14 2.50
N GLY A 27 0.54 20.44 3.63
CA GLY A 27 1.72 20.00 4.39
C GLY A 27 1.92 18.50 4.21
N TYR A 28 3.11 18.10 3.76
CA TYR A 28 3.52 16.70 3.74
C TYR A 28 3.53 16.18 5.18
N SER A 29 2.82 15.06 5.42
CA SER A 29 2.78 14.42 6.72
C SER A 29 3.43 13.04 6.64
N GLU A 30 4.63 12.91 7.21
CA GLU A 30 5.39 11.67 7.24
C GLU A 30 4.58 10.51 7.85
N LEU A 31 3.78 10.80 8.89
CA LEU A 31 2.89 9.83 9.56
C LEU A 31 1.83 9.26 8.61
N ILE A 32 1.16 10.11 7.85
CA ILE A 32 0.08 9.71 6.94
C ILE A 32 0.65 8.81 5.83
N VAL A 33 1.80 9.19 5.28
CA VAL A 33 2.49 8.41 4.24
C VAL A 33 2.97 7.07 4.81
N PHE A 34 3.51 7.05 6.03
CA PHE A 34 3.96 5.82 6.69
C PHE A 34 2.80 4.84 6.94
N ILE A 35 1.67 5.33 7.46
CA ILE A 35 0.46 4.53 7.67
C ILE A 35 -0.09 4.00 6.34
N GLY A 36 -0.13 4.85 5.30
CA GLY A 36 -0.54 4.45 3.96
C GLY A 36 0.34 3.33 3.38
N ALA A 37 1.66 3.43 3.58
CA ALA A 37 2.61 2.41 3.14
C ALA A 37 2.40 1.07 3.86
N ILE A 38 2.13 1.07 5.17
CA ILE A 38 1.80 -0.14 5.94
C ILE A 38 0.53 -0.80 5.40
N PHE A 39 -0.51 -0.01 5.10
CA PHE A 39 -1.75 -0.54 4.54
C PHE A 39 -1.55 -1.19 3.17
N ILE A 40 -0.75 -0.57 2.29
CA ILE A 40 -0.39 -1.14 0.98
C ILE A 40 0.38 -2.46 1.16
N LEU A 41 1.35 -2.51 2.09
CA LEU A 41 2.12 -3.71 2.42
C LEU A 41 1.23 -4.84 2.95
N LEU A 42 0.33 -4.55 3.89
CA LEU A 42 -0.61 -5.53 4.43
C LEU A 42 -1.55 -6.05 3.33
N GLY A 43 -2.04 -5.16 2.47
CA GLY A 43 -2.83 -5.51 1.29
C GLY A 43 -2.11 -6.54 0.41
N ALA A 44 -0.83 -6.30 0.12
CA ALA A 44 0.02 -7.20 -0.66
C ALA A 44 0.22 -8.56 0.01
N ILE A 45 0.52 -8.56 1.32
CA ILE A 45 0.69 -9.81 2.10
C ILE A 45 -0.59 -10.65 2.01
N PHE A 46 -1.76 -10.04 2.15
CA PHE A 46 -3.03 -10.74 1.97
C PHE A 46 -3.24 -11.25 0.54
N SER A 47 -2.81 -10.52 -0.49
CA SER A 47 -2.82 -10.99 -1.89
C SER A 47 -1.97 -12.25 -2.05
N PHE A 48 -0.72 -12.22 -1.55
CA PHE A 48 0.20 -13.37 -1.61
C PHE A 48 -0.38 -14.57 -0.86
N ILE A 49 -0.91 -14.38 0.34
CA ILE A 49 -1.56 -15.45 1.11
C ILE A 49 -2.74 -16.07 0.34
N ALA A 50 -3.53 -15.25 -0.36
CA ALA A 50 -4.64 -15.74 -1.19
C ALA A 50 -4.15 -16.54 -2.41
N ILE A 51 -3.01 -16.16 -2.99
CA ILE A 51 -2.34 -16.92 -4.07
C ILE A 51 -1.84 -18.27 -3.54
N PHE A 52 -1.09 -18.28 -2.43
CA PHE A 52 -0.56 -19.50 -1.81
C PHE A 52 -1.67 -20.47 -1.39
N LYS A 53 -2.81 -19.96 -0.94
CA LYS A 53 -3.98 -20.79 -0.58
C LYS A 53 -4.82 -21.27 -1.77
N ASN A 54 -4.33 -21.10 -3.01
CA ASN A 54 -5.01 -21.51 -4.23
C ASN A 54 -6.47 -21.06 -4.29
N GLU A 55 -6.75 -19.82 -3.87
CA GLU A 55 -8.13 -19.31 -3.97
C GLU A 55 -8.57 -19.26 -5.44
N ILE A 56 -9.76 -19.79 -5.73
CA ILE A 56 -10.31 -19.87 -7.09
C ILE A 56 -10.84 -18.48 -7.45
N GLY A 57 -10.25 -17.83 -8.45
CA GLY A 57 -10.70 -16.53 -8.94
C GLY A 57 -9.57 -15.66 -9.49
N ARG A 58 -9.89 -14.82 -10.48
CA ARG A 58 -8.94 -13.87 -11.11
C ARG A 58 -8.57 -12.69 -10.19
N MET A 59 -9.36 -12.41 -9.14
CA MET A 59 -9.14 -11.28 -8.24
C MET A 59 -7.79 -11.30 -7.51
N LYS A 60 -7.23 -12.49 -7.23
CA LYS A 60 -5.92 -12.62 -6.58
C LYS A 60 -4.77 -12.04 -7.41
N PHE A 61 -4.83 -12.18 -8.74
CA PHE A 61 -3.84 -11.63 -9.65
C PHE A 61 -4.03 -10.13 -9.86
N ILE A 62 -5.28 -9.67 -9.95
CA ILE A 62 -5.59 -8.23 -10.08
C ILE A 62 -5.06 -7.45 -8.88
N SER A 63 -5.25 -7.98 -7.67
CA SER A 63 -4.74 -7.37 -6.44
C SER A 63 -3.21 -7.31 -6.41
N LEU A 64 -2.53 -8.40 -6.81
CA LEU A 64 -1.07 -8.43 -6.89
C LEU A 64 -0.52 -7.43 -7.93
N VAL A 65 -1.09 -7.42 -9.13
CA VAL A 65 -0.70 -6.50 -10.20
C VAL A 65 -0.94 -5.05 -9.78
N SER A 66 -2.08 -4.78 -9.14
CA SER A 66 -2.40 -3.44 -8.60
C SER A 66 -1.37 -3.00 -7.56
N PHE A 67 -0.93 -3.89 -6.67
CA PHE A 67 0.14 -3.58 -5.72
C PHE A 67 1.43 -3.15 -6.43
N PHE A 68 1.90 -3.89 -7.43
CA PHE A 68 3.12 -3.52 -8.16
C PHE A 68 2.97 -2.21 -8.93
N ILE A 69 1.81 -1.96 -9.53
CA ILE A 69 1.52 -0.67 -10.21
C ILE A 69 1.58 0.48 -9.20
N ILE A 70 0.93 0.34 -8.04
CA ILE A 70 0.93 1.38 -7.01
C ILE A 70 2.34 1.62 -6.47
N LEU A 71 3.11 0.56 -6.21
CA LEU A 71 4.49 0.67 -5.77
C LEU A 71 5.37 1.38 -6.81
N PHE A 72 5.18 1.05 -8.09
CA PHE A 72 5.86 1.71 -9.20
C PHE A 72 5.51 3.20 -9.26
N LEU A 73 4.23 3.55 -9.16
CA LEU A 73 3.79 4.95 -9.16
C LEU A 73 4.38 5.73 -7.98
N ILE A 74 4.38 5.17 -6.76
CA ILE A 74 4.98 5.81 -5.59
C ILE A 74 6.48 6.06 -5.82
N THR A 75 7.19 5.06 -6.31
CA THR A 75 8.64 5.14 -6.54
C THR A 75 8.98 6.10 -7.69
N TRP A 76 8.11 6.20 -8.71
CA TRP A 76 8.31 7.04 -9.88
C TRP A 76 8.02 8.52 -9.62
N PHE A 77 6.89 8.82 -8.97
CA PHE A 77 6.48 10.21 -8.75
C PHE A 77 7.22 10.86 -7.58
N GLU A 78 7.51 10.12 -6.52
CA GLU A 78 8.26 10.66 -5.39
C GLU A 78 9.31 9.66 -4.86
N PRO A 79 10.42 9.44 -5.59
CA PRO A 79 11.48 8.52 -5.17
C PRO A 79 12.08 8.89 -3.80
N SER A 80 12.03 10.17 -3.43
CA SER A 80 12.48 10.67 -2.13
C SER A 80 11.54 10.37 -0.97
N GLN A 81 10.27 9.98 -1.20
CA GLN A 81 9.33 9.68 -0.11
C GLN A 81 9.86 8.58 0.81
N PHE A 82 10.42 7.53 0.22
CA PHE A 82 10.95 6.42 0.98
C PHE A 82 12.10 6.86 1.90
N LEU A 83 13.04 7.66 1.38
CA LEU A 83 14.14 8.23 2.17
C LEU A 83 13.64 9.17 3.27
N ARG A 84 12.60 9.96 2.99
CA ARG A 84 12.00 10.89 3.94
C ARG A 84 11.38 10.15 5.12
N ILE A 85 10.62 9.09 4.85
CA ILE A 85 10.04 8.22 5.87
C ILE A 85 11.12 7.56 6.72
N VAL A 86 12.17 7.01 6.10
CA VAL A 86 13.27 6.34 6.82
C VAL A 86 14.02 7.33 7.72
N THR A 87 14.26 8.54 7.22
CA THR A 87 14.97 9.59 7.98
C THR A 87 14.12 10.11 9.13
N TRP A 88 12.83 10.33 8.90
CA TRP A 88 11.88 10.72 9.93
C TRP A 88 11.75 9.66 11.03
N LEU A 89 11.66 8.38 10.64
CA LEU A 89 11.57 7.27 11.59
C LEU A 89 12.84 7.20 12.46
N LYS A 90 14.02 7.37 11.86
CA LYS A 90 15.29 7.46 12.59
C LYS A 90 15.34 8.65 13.56
N ASN A 91 14.64 9.74 13.27
CA ASN A 91 14.64 10.91 14.14
C ASN A 91 13.67 10.76 15.34
N ILE A 92 12.76 9.79 15.29
CA ILE A 92 11.79 9.50 16.36
C ILE A 92 12.27 8.41 17.30
N VAL A 93 13.04 7.43 16.78
CA VAL A 93 13.63 6.33 17.54
C VAL A 93 15.02 6.71 18.03
#